data_AF-A0A4R4X093-F1
#
_entry.id   AF-A0A4R4X093-F1
#
_cell.length_a   1.000
_cell.length_b   1.000
_cell.length_c   1.000
_cell.angle_alpha   90.00
_cell.angle_beta   90.00
_cell.angle_gamma   90.00
#
_symmetry.space_group_name_H-M   'P 1'
#
loop_
_entity.id
_entity.type
_entity.pdbx_description
1 polymer ?
#
loop_
_entity_poly.entity_id
_entity_poly.type
_entity_poly.pdbx_seq_one_letter_code
_entity_poly.pdbx_strand_id
1 'polypeptide(L)'
;MDGLVPGNDYKERGANLSTPAGAGYNERLNAFLEKALKTVRPLFGGKLTYTSGVWEKVAWRGFDMVGVDLYRDSSNKATYAQDVRALHRYGKPVLITEFGCCTYKGADERGGEGFDIIDWNRTPPVVLPGYVRDERVQARYIGECLDVFEAGNVYGAFVYNFIEADSPTSPDRDLDYDMAGYALVKVSSNPRLAYSKTGHWEPKLAFHTLARRYARG
;
A
#
# COMPACT_ATOMS: atom_id res chain seq x y z
N MET A 1 2.93 -22.27 -12.31
CA MET A 1 2.64 -21.20 -13.28
C MET A 1 3.79 -20.23 -13.17
N ASP A 2 4.63 -20.16 -14.20
CA ASP A 2 5.80 -19.30 -14.16
C ASP A 2 5.31 -17.85 -14.25
N GLY A 3 5.47 -17.11 -13.16
CA GLY A 3 5.08 -15.70 -13.09
C GLY A 3 6.02 -14.82 -13.92
N LEU A 4 5.91 -13.50 -13.75
CA LEU A 4 6.83 -12.55 -14.40
C LEU A 4 8.29 -12.71 -13.92
N VAL A 5 8.45 -13.18 -12.68
CA VAL A 5 9.72 -13.46 -12.01
C VAL A 5 9.62 -14.86 -11.38
N PRO A 6 10.68 -15.70 -11.46
CA PRO A 6 10.71 -17.00 -10.80
C PRO A 6 10.63 -16.91 -9.26
N GLY A 7 10.00 -17.91 -8.64
CA GLY A 7 9.88 -18.04 -7.18
C GLY A 7 8.54 -18.66 -6.78
N ASN A 8 8.55 -19.38 -5.65
CA ASN A 8 7.40 -20.10 -5.13
C ASN A 8 6.40 -19.19 -4.43
N ASP A 9 6.87 -18.10 -3.83
CA ASP A 9 6.07 -17.09 -3.14
C ASP A 9 6.50 -15.67 -3.53
N TYR A 10 5.86 -14.67 -2.93
CA TYR A 10 6.16 -13.27 -3.22
C TYR A 10 7.55 -12.83 -2.69
N LYS A 11 8.04 -13.43 -1.60
CA LYS A 11 9.33 -13.09 -0.99
C LYS A 11 10.46 -13.55 -1.90
N GLU A 12 10.41 -14.81 -2.36
CA GLU A 12 11.37 -15.36 -3.32
C GLU A 12 11.34 -14.58 -4.65
N ARG A 13 10.15 -14.23 -5.15
CA ARG A 13 10.01 -13.42 -6.38
C ARG A 13 10.56 -12.01 -6.22
N GLY A 14 10.28 -11.36 -5.08
CA GLY A 14 10.81 -10.03 -4.75
C GLY A 14 12.34 -10.05 -4.68
N ALA A 15 12.92 -11.03 -3.99
CA ALA A 15 14.37 -11.21 -3.91
C ALA A 15 15.02 -11.43 -5.29
N ASN A 16 14.31 -12.08 -6.22
CA ASN A 16 14.80 -12.34 -7.57
C ASN A 16 14.73 -11.13 -8.53
N LEU A 17 14.05 -10.03 -8.17
CA LEU A 17 13.95 -8.84 -9.04
C LEU A 17 15.33 -8.26 -9.40
N SER A 18 16.28 -8.30 -8.47
CA SER A 18 17.64 -7.79 -8.64
C SER A 18 18.67 -8.86 -9.01
N THR A 19 18.25 -10.08 -9.35
CA THR A 19 19.14 -11.19 -9.73
C THR A 19 19.00 -11.51 -11.23
N PRO A 20 19.93 -12.30 -11.82
CA PRO A 20 19.77 -12.78 -13.18
C PRO A 20 18.46 -13.55 -13.43
N ALA A 21 17.86 -14.15 -12.40
CA ALA A 21 16.57 -14.83 -12.52
C ALA A 21 15.42 -13.85 -12.85
N GLY A 22 15.51 -12.59 -12.40
CA GLY A 22 14.58 -11.53 -12.74
C GLY A 22 14.79 -10.91 -14.12
N ALA A 23 15.87 -11.23 -14.83
CA ALA A 23 16.19 -10.60 -16.10
C ALA A 23 15.00 -10.67 -17.10
N GLY A 24 14.69 -9.55 -17.73
CA GLY A 24 13.60 -9.46 -18.71
C GLY A 24 12.18 -9.30 -18.12
N TYR A 25 12.02 -9.13 -16.80
CA TYR A 25 10.67 -9.11 -16.20
C TYR A 25 9.84 -7.90 -16.65
N ASN A 26 10.47 -6.75 -16.91
CA ASN A 26 9.78 -5.56 -17.40
C ASN A 26 9.25 -5.76 -18.83
N GLU A 27 10.00 -6.46 -19.68
CA GLU A 27 9.58 -6.82 -21.04
C GLU A 27 8.39 -7.79 -21.00
N ARG A 28 8.46 -8.81 -20.13
CA ARG A 28 7.35 -9.75 -19.90
C ARG A 28 6.12 -9.04 -19.32
N LEU A 29 6.31 -8.15 -18.36
CA LEU A 29 5.26 -7.32 -17.78
C LEU A 29 4.57 -6.49 -18.86
N ASN A 30 5.34 -5.75 -19.66
CA ASN A 30 4.78 -4.89 -20.69
C ASN A 30 4.07 -5.67 -21.82
N ALA A 31 4.60 -6.83 -22.21
CA ALA A 31 3.91 -7.72 -23.16
C ALA A 31 2.57 -8.22 -22.59
N PHE A 32 2.52 -8.54 -21.30
CA PHE A 32 1.29 -8.92 -20.62
C PHE A 32 0.29 -7.75 -20.55
N LEU A 33 0.75 -6.56 -20.14
CA LEU A 33 -0.09 -5.36 -20.04
C LEU A 33 -0.65 -4.93 -21.41
N GLU A 34 0.13 -5.05 -22.49
CA GLU A 34 -0.37 -4.79 -23.85
C GLU A 34 -1.49 -5.76 -24.22
N LYS A 35 -1.33 -7.05 -23.91
CA LYS A 35 -2.40 -8.05 -24.12
C LYS A 35 -3.64 -7.73 -23.28
N ALA A 36 -3.45 -7.36 -22.01
CA ALA A 36 -4.54 -6.99 -21.12
C ALA A 36 -5.32 -5.77 -21.65
N LEU A 37 -4.61 -4.72 -22.10
CA LEU A 37 -5.22 -3.53 -22.70
C LEU A 37 -6.04 -3.87 -23.96
N LYS A 38 -5.49 -4.68 -24.87
CA LYS A 38 -6.21 -5.11 -26.09
C LYS A 38 -7.50 -5.88 -25.77
N THR A 39 -7.49 -6.66 -24.69
CA THR A 39 -8.67 -7.41 -24.24
C THR A 39 -9.70 -6.54 -23.54
N VAL A 40 -9.27 -5.63 -22.66
CA VAL A 40 -10.17 -4.84 -21.81
C VAL A 40 -10.78 -3.65 -22.56
N ARG A 41 -10.02 -2.97 -23.41
CA ARG A 41 -10.45 -1.70 -24.04
C ARG A 41 -11.75 -1.82 -24.86
N PRO A 42 -12.02 -2.89 -25.63
CA PRO A 42 -13.30 -3.06 -26.33
C PRO A 42 -14.50 -3.26 -25.40
N LEU A 43 -14.27 -3.68 -24.15
CA LEU A 43 -15.31 -4.03 -23.17
C LEU A 43 -15.56 -2.90 -22.15
N PHE A 44 -14.62 -1.97 -22.02
CA PHE A 44 -14.67 -0.91 -21.01
C PHE A 44 -14.28 0.45 -21.60
N GLY A 45 -15.23 1.38 -21.62
CA GLY A 45 -15.04 2.75 -22.13
C GLY A 45 -14.50 3.75 -21.11
N GLY A 46 -14.26 3.34 -19.86
CA GLY A 46 -13.70 4.21 -18.82
C GLY A 46 -12.17 4.38 -18.91
N LYS A 47 -11.61 5.16 -17.98
CA LYS A 47 -10.16 5.37 -17.87
C LYS A 47 -9.48 4.10 -17.38
N LEU A 48 -8.36 3.75 -18.00
CA LEU A 48 -7.51 2.60 -17.66
C LEU A 48 -6.16 3.06 -17.11
N THR A 49 -5.72 2.38 -16.06
CA THR A 49 -4.37 2.51 -15.49
C THR A 49 -3.87 1.13 -15.05
N TYR A 50 -2.67 1.08 -14.50
CA TYR A 50 -2.06 -0.08 -13.87
C TYR A 50 -1.42 0.38 -12.56
N THR A 51 -1.50 -0.44 -11.51
CA THR A 51 -0.93 -0.15 -10.19
C THR A 51 0.50 -0.68 -10.15
N SER A 52 1.48 0.18 -10.48
CA SER A 52 2.87 -0.25 -10.59
C SER A 52 3.63 -0.10 -9.28
N GLY A 53 4.51 -1.05 -8.98
CA GLY A 53 5.57 -0.84 -8.00
C GLY A 53 6.61 0.15 -8.54
N VAL A 54 7.27 0.92 -7.66
CA VAL A 54 8.27 1.93 -8.08
C VAL A 54 9.49 1.35 -8.81
N TRP A 55 9.73 0.05 -8.69
CA TRP A 55 10.79 -0.68 -9.39
C TRP A 55 10.42 -1.07 -10.84
N GLU A 56 9.15 -0.96 -11.24
CA GLU A 56 8.68 -1.38 -12.56
C GLU A 56 8.86 -0.31 -13.64
N LYS A 57 9.28 -0.75 -14.83
CA LYS A 57 9.41 0.10 -16.03
C LYS A 57 8.22 -0.11 -16.95
N VAL A 58 7.07 0.43 -16.55
CA VAL A 58 5.81 0.29 -17.29
C VAL A 58 5.81 1.16 -18.56
N ALA A 59 5.43 0.54 -19.67
CA ALA A 59 5.13 1.23 -20.91
C ALA A 59 3.70 1.80 -20.84
N TRP A 60 3.56 3.06 -20.40
CA TRP A 60 2.27 3.73 -20.22
C TRP A 60 1.48 4.01 -21.52
N ARG A 61 1.95 3.54 -22.68
CA ARG A 61 1.24 3.67 -23.95
C ARG A 61 -0.07 2.88 -23.90
N GLY A 62 -1.18 3.53 -24.24
CA GLY A 62 -2.52 2.94 -24.23
C GLY A 62 -3.27 3.08 -22.90
N PHE A 63 -2.56 3.33 -21.79
CA PHE A 63 -3.17 3.73 -20.53
C PHE A 63 -3.53 5.22 -20.52
N ASP A 64 -4.55 5.58 -19.76
CA ASP A 64 -5.04 6.96 -19.64
C ASP A 64 -4.35 7.71 -18.50
N MET A 65 -3.80 6.98 -17.52
CA MET A 65 -3.22 7.54 -16.28
C MET A 65 -2.01 6.69 -15.83
N VAL A 66 -1.07 7.32 -15.13
CA VAL A 66 0.07 6.66 -14.49
C VAL A 66 -0.34 6.29 -13.07
N GLY A 67 -0.39 5.00 -12.72
CA GLY A 67 -0.77 4.51 -11.40
C GLY A 67 0.44 3.94 -10.66
N VAL A 68 0.74 4.43 -9.46
CA VAL A 68 1.92 3.99 -8.70
C VAL A 68 1.56 3.71 -7.25
N ASP A 69 1.99 2.55 -6.75
CA ASP A 69 1.99 2.21 -5.34
C ASP A 69 3.23 2.84 -4.71
N LEU A 70 3.03 3.93 -3.96
CA LEU A 70 4.10 4.85 -3.58
C LEU A 70 4.14 5.06 -2.07
N TYR A 71 4.89 4.20 -1.40
CA TYR A 71 5.18 4.34 0.03
C TYR A 71 6.40 5.24 0.24
N ARG A 72 6.27 6.18 1.18
CA ARG A 72 7.39 6.90 1.79
C ARG A 72 8.02 6.04 2.88
N ASP A 73 9.34 6.02 2.93
CA ASP A 73 10.14 5.34 3.95
C ASP A 73 11.44 6.10 4.24
N SER A 74 12.29 5.53 5.08
CA SER A 74 13.58 6.11 5.46
C SER A 74 14.53 6.39 4.28
N SER A 75 14.44 5.59 3.22
CA SER A 75 15.32 5.67 2.05
C SER A 75 14.94 6.80 1.10
N ASN A 76 13.65 7.13 1.02
CA ASN A 76 13.14 8.12 0.05
C ASN A 76 12.55 9.38 0.69
N LYS A 77 12.41 9.47 2.03
CA LYS A 77 11.76 10.62 2.68
C LYS A 77 12.32 11.99 2.28
N ALA A 78 13.62 12.06 2.00
CA ALA A 78 14.28 13.30 1.58
C ALA A 78 13.94 13.70 0.13
N THR A 79 13.64 12.74 -0.74
CA THR A 79 13.36 12.94 -2.17
C THR A 79 11.89 12.76 -2.51
N TYR A 80 11.06 12.29 -1.58
CA TYR A 80 9.69 11.82 -1.84
C TYR A 80 8.83 12.82 -2.64
N ALA A 81 8.88 14.11 -2.30
CA ALA A 81 8.16 15.14 -3.04
C ALA A 81 8.69 15.36 -4.47
N GLN A 82 9.99 15.20 -4.68
CA GLN A 82 10.60 15.21 -6.02
C GLN A 82 10.21 13.96 -6.81
N ASP A 83 10.18 12.80 -6.16
CA ASP A 83 9.80 11.53 -6.78
C ASP A 83 8.35 11.57 -7.26
N VAL A 84 7.43 12.11 -6.46
CA VAL A 84 6.04 12.38 -6.85
C VAL A 84 5.97 13.27 -8.10
N ARG A 85 6.70 14.40 -8.11
CA ARG A 85 6.71 15.31 -9.28
C ARG A 85 7.27 14.63 -10.52
N ALA A 86 8.28 13.76 -10.37
CA ALA A 86 8.91 13.06 -11.48
C ALA A 86 7.97 12.07 -12.19
N LEU A 87 6.86 11.66 -11.57
CA LEU A 87 5.84 10.81 -12.21
C LEU A 87 5.16 11.50 -13.41
N HIS A 88 5.08 12.84 -13.40
CA HIS A 88 4.49 13.62 -14.50
C HIS A 88 5.31 13.58 -15.80
N ARG A 89 6.52 13.00 -15.79
CA ARG A 89 7.38 12.83 -16.97
C ARG A 89 6.69 12.12 -18.15
N TYR A 90 5.65 11.35 -17.87
CA TYR A 90 4.88 10.61 -18.88
C TYR A 90 3.79 11.44 -19.57
N GLY A 91 3.57 12.70 -19.16
CA GLY A 91 2.59 13.59 -19.75
C GLY A 91 1.14 13.14 -19.57
N LYS A 92 0.85 12.38 -18.50
CA LYS A 92 -0.47 11.82 -18.17
C LYS A 92 -0.84 12.17 -16.73
N PRO A 93 -2.15 12.23 -16.38
CA PRO A 93 -2.57 12.33 -14.99
C PRO A 93 -1.95 11.22 -14.13
N VAL A 94 -1.47 11.60 -12.95
CA VAL A 94 -0.83 10.69 -11.99
C VAL A 94 -1.83 10.27 -10.92
N LEU A 95 -1.94 8.98 -10.66
CA LEU A 95 -2.65 8.37 -9.55
C LEU A 95 -1.63 7.72 -8.60
N ILE A 96 -1.73 8.04 -7.32
CA ILE A 96 -1.10 7.22 -6.28
C ILE A 96 -2.10 6.15 -5.90
N THR A 97 -1.90 4.94 -6.44
CA THR A 97 -2.85 3.84 -6.35
C THR A 97 -2.79 3.11 -5.02
N GLU A 98 -1.68 3.26 -4.30
CA GLU A 98 -1.52 2.72 -2.97
C GLU A 98 -0.53 3.56 -2.16
N PHE A 99 -0.89 3.91 -0.93
CA PHE A 99 0.02 4.41 0.10
C PHE A 99 -0.62 4.22 1.49
N GLY A 100 0.18 4.11 2.53
CA GLY A 100 -0.33 3.92 3.88
C GLY A 100 0.78 3.79 4.90
N CYS A 101 0.41 3.59 6.16
CA CYS A 101 1.35 3.35 7.25
C CYS A 101 0.71 2.45 8.31
N CYS A 102 1.51 1.59 8.93
CA CYS A 102 1.10 0.77 10.07
C CYS A 102 0.96 1.60 11.36
N THR A 103 0.39 1.02 12.41
CA THR A 103 -0.04 1.77 13.62
C THR A 103 0.91 1.63 14.81
N TYR A 104 2.22 1.76 14.59
CA TYR A 104 3.24 1.68 15.65
C TYR A 104 4.37 2.70 15.48
N LYS A 105 5.12 2.94 16.56
CA LYS A 105 6.28 3.86 16.55
C LYS A 105 7.37 3.40 15.57
N GLY A 106 7.70 4.24 14.59
CA GLY A 106 8.70 3.96 13.55
C GLY A 106 8.13 3.27 12.30
N ALA A 107 6.81 3.06 12.22
CA ALA A 107 6.16 2.55 11.02
C ALA A 107 6.34 3.50 9.81
N ASP A 108 6.46 4.81 10.06
CA ASP A 108 6.67 5.85 9.05
C ASP A 108 8.03 5.77 8.34
N GLU A 109 9.00 5.04 8.90
CA GLU A 109 10.33 4.84 8.32
C GLU A 109 10.43 3.54 7.50
N ARG A 110 9.37 2.69 7.49
CA ARG A 110 9.37 1.35 6.87
C ARG A 110 8.52 1.24 5.60
N GLY A 111 7.75 2.27 5.25
CA GLY A 111 6.95 2.29 4.02
C GLY A 111 6.08 1.03 3.88
N GLY A 112 6.10 0.42 2.69
CA GLY A 112 5.32 -0.77 2.37
C GLY A 112 5.71 -2.02 3.15
N GLU A 113 6.86 -2.03 3.81
CA GLU A 113 7.35 -3.15 4.64
C GLU A 113 6.96 -3.02 6.12
N GLY A 114 6.14 -2.03 6.48
CA GLY A 114 5.71 -1.81 7.87
C GLY A 114 5.01 -3.01 8.50
N PHE A 115 4.34 -3.86 7.72
CA PHE A 115 3.62 -5.03 8.22
C PHE A 115 4.53 -6.11 8.83
N ASP A 116 5.82 -6.12 8.48
CA ASP A 116 6.74 -7.19 8.84
C ASP A 116 7.24 -7.00 10.29
N ILE A 117 6.30 -7.12 11.23
CA ILE A 117 6.51 -7.11 12.69
C ILE A 117 5.89 -8.33 13.39
N ILE A 118 5.28 -9.25 12.62
CA ILE A 118 4.65 -10.46 13.14
C ILE A 118 5.59 -11.65 12.92
N ASP A 119 5.90 -12.37 14.00
CA ASP A 119 6.61 -13.65 13.95
C ASP A 119 5.62 -14.77 13.61
N TRP A 120 5.52 -15.08 12.32
CA TRP A 120 4.67 -16.13 11.79
C TRP A 120 5.17 -17.56 12.09
N ASN A 121 6.36 -17.71 12.67
CA ASN A 121 6.90 -19.03 13.05
C ASN A 121 6.41 -19.49 14.42
N ARG A 122 5.66 -18.66 15.16
CA ARG A 122 5.06 -19.02 16.45
C ARG A 122 3.61 -19.45 16.30
N THR A 123 3.11 -20.18 17.30
CA THR A 123 1.71 -20.61 17.38
C THR A 123 1.14 -20.21 18.76
N PRO A 124 0.25 -19.20 18.83
CA PRO A 124 -0.15 -18.31 17.73
C PRO A 124 1.03 -17.43 17.25
N PRO A 125 0.94 -16.84 16.04
CA PRO A 125 1.85 -15.76 15.65
C PRO A 125 1.85 -14.65 16.69
N VAL A 126 2.96 -13.92 16.82
CA VAL A 126 3.05 -12.82 17.80
C VAL A 126 3.66 -11.58 17.18
N VAL A 127 3.23 -10.41 17.65
CA VAL A 127 3.93 -9.16 17.40
C VAL A 127 5.30 -9.22 18.09
N LEU A 128 6.36 -8.96 17.32
CA LEU A 128 7.73 -8.96 17.83
C LEU A 128 7.90 -8.01 19.04
N PRO A 129 8.81 -8.31 19.99
CA PRO A 129 9.10 -7.42 21.11
C PRO A 129 9.63 -6.05 20.63
N GLY A 130 9.33 -4.99 21.40
CA GLY A 130 9.86 -3.64 21.16
C GLY A 130 8.96 -2.72 20.32
N TYR A 131 7.96 -3.27 19.61
CA TYR A 131 6.96 -2.46 18.92
C TYR A 131 5.90 -1.94 19.89
N VAL A 132 5.54 -0.66 19.74
CA VAL A 132 4.56 0.03 20.59
C VAL A 132 3.51 0.70 19.69
N ARG A 133 2.23 0.40 19.93
CA ARG A 133 1.10 0.97 19.20
C ARG A 133 1.12 2.51 19.26
N ASP A 134 0.93 3.15 18.11
CA ASP A 134 0.75 4.60 18.00
C ASP A 134 -0.01 4.98 16.72
N GLU A 135 -1.34 5.12 16.83
CA GLU A 135 -2.18 5.57 15.72
C GLU A 135 -1.85 7.00 15.22
N ARG A 136 -1.13 7.81 16.02
CA ARG A 136 -0.72 9.15 15.61
C ARG A 136 0.35 9.10 14.52
N VAL A 137 1.19 8.06 14.49
CA VAL A 137 2.19 7.85 13.45
C VAL A 137 1.50 7.65 12.11
N GLN A 138 0.57 6.70 12.04
CA GLN A 138 -0.24 6.45 10.85
C GLN A 138 -0.98 7.72 10.39
N ALA A 139 -1.67 8.40 11.31
CA ALA A 139 -2.45 9.59 11.00
C ALA A 139 -1.59 10.75 10.46
N ARG A 140 -0.42 10.98 11.06
CA ARG A 140 0.55 12.00 10.60
C ARG A 140 1.10 11.64 9.23
N TYR A 141 1.55 10.40 9.04
CA TYR A 141 2.11 9.91 7.78
C TYR A 141 1.14 10.13 6.62
N ILE A 142 -0.11 9.69 6.77
CA ILE A 142 -1.13 9.82 5.72
C ILE A 142 -1.41 11.30 5.41
N GLY A 143 -1.51 12.14 6.45
CA GLY A 143 -1.68 13.59 6.27
C GLY A 143 -0.55 14.23 5.47
N GLU A 144 0.69 13.95 5.83
CA GLU A 144 1.88 14.48 5.15
C GLU A 144 2.02 13.99 3.71
N CYS A 145 1.74 12.71 3.44
CA CYS A 145 1.75 12.20 2.06
C CYS A 145 0.69 12.90 1.21
N LEU A 146 -0.51 13.13 1.74
CA LEU A 146 -1.56 13.87 1.02
C LEU A 146 -1.17 15.33 0.75
N ASP A 147 -0.46 15.99 1.68
CA ASP A 147 0.07 17.34 1.43
C ASP A 147 1.08 17.34 0.27
N VAL A 148 1.95 16.32 0.19
CA VAL A 148 2.88 16.15 -0.92
C VAL A 148 2.13 15.90 -2.24
N PHE A 149 1.09 15.07 -2.22
CA PHE A 149 0.33 14.74 -3.42
C PHE A 149 -0.45 15.94 -3.96
N GLU A 150 -1.06 16.73 -3.08
CA GLU A 150 -1.75 17.97 -3.44
C GLU A 150 -0.76 18.99 -4.03
N ALA A 151 0.36 19.23 -3.37
CA ALA A 151 1.42 20.11 -3.89
C ALA A 151 2.04 19.60 -5.21
N GLY A 152 2.03 18.28 -5.42
CA GLY A 152 2.50 17.61 -6.63
C GLY A 152 1.46 17.55 -7.76
N ASN A 153 0.27 18.12 -7.57
CA ASN A 153 -0.85 18.05 -8.53
C ASN A 153 -1.16 16.59 -8.97
N VAL A 154 -1.15 15.67 -8.00
CA VAL A 154 -1.60 14.29 -8.20
C VAL A 154 -3.10 14.30 -8.44
N TYR A 155 -3.56 13.57 -9.45
CA TYR A 155 -4.97 13.55 -9.85
C TYR A 155 -5.85 12.81 -8.82
N GLY A 156 -5.31 11.79 -8.15
CA GLY A 156 -6.02 11.04 -7.12
C GLY A 156 -5.06 10.17 -6.30
N ALA A 157 -5.40 9.94 -5.04
CA ALA A 157 -4.61 9.14 -4.12
C ALA A 157 -5.52 8.19 -3.35
N PHE A 158 -5.14 6.91 -3.28
CA PHE A 158 -5.91 5.85 -2.64
C PHE A 158 -5.15 5.30 -1.45
N VAL A 159 -5.70 5.54 -0.26
CA VAL A 159 -5.08 5.10 1.00
C VAL A 159 -5.35 3.61 1.17
N TYR A 160 -4.29 2.82 1.33
CA TYR A 160 -4.38 1.42 1.70
C TYR A 160 -4.48 1.33 3.22
N ASN A 161 -5.53 0.73 3.79
CA ASN A 161 -6.81 0.35 3.19
C ASN A 161 -7.94 0.70 4.19
N PHE A 162 -9.21 0.43 3.85
CA PHE A 162 -10.29 0.78 4.79
C PHE A 162 -10.28 -0.12 6.04
N ILE A 163 -10.20 -1.44 5.87
CA ILE A 163 -10.37 -2.44 6.92
C ILE A 163 -9.51 -3.69 6.65
N GLU A 164 -9.00 -4.30 7.72
CA GLU A 164 -8.29 -5.59 7.72
C GLU A 164 -8.94 -6.52 8.74
N ALA A 165 -9.93 -7.30 8.30
CA ALA A 165 -10.76 -8.11 9.18
C ALA A 165 -10.02 -9.29 9.84
N ASP A 166 -8.89 -9.70 9.27
CA ASP A 166 -8.03 -10.80 9.67
C ASP A 166 -6.90 -10.38 10.64
N SER A 167 -6.72 -9.07 10.85
CA SER A 167 -5.72 -8.49 11.75
C SER A 167 -6.40 -7.70 12.89
N PRO A 168 -7.09 -8.38 13.83
CA PRO A 168 -7.83 -7.71 14.88
C PRO A 168 -6.92 -6.98 15.87
N THR A 169 -7.47 -5.93 16.49
CA THR A 169 -6.85 -5.29 17.64
C THR A 169 -7.08 -6.09 18.92
N SER A 170 -6.07 -6.12 19.79
CA SER A 170 -6.09 -6.87 21.04
C SER A 170 -5.57 -6.03 22.21
N PRO A 171 -6.13 -6.17 23.43
CA PRO A 171 -5.52 -5.61 24.63
C PRO A 171 -4.21 -6.34 25.01
N ASP A 172 -4.04 -7.59 24.57
CA ASP A 172 -2.76 -8.28 24.62
C ASP A 172 -1.89 -7.80 23.46
N ARG A 173 -0.80 -7.09 23.79
CA ARG A 173 0.13 -6.49 22.84
C ARG A 173 0.71 -7.53 21.88
N ASP A 174 1.04 -8.72 22.38
CA ASP A 174 1.67 -9.76 21.55
C ASP A 174 0.69 -10.31 20.50
N LEU A 175 -0.62 -10.07 20.67
CA LEU A 175 -1.69 -10.48 19.77
C LEU A 175 -2.40 -9.29 19.09
N ASP A 176 -1.87 -8.06 19.20
CA ASP A 176 -2.44 -6.85 18.57
C ASP A 176 -2.00 -6.76 17.09
N TYR A 177 -2.50 -7.67 16.25
CA TYR A 177 -2.12 -7.74 14.82
C TYR A 177 -2.48 -6.47 14.05
N ASP A 178 -3.47 -5.71 14.50
CA ASP A 178 -3.81 -4.39 13.96
C ASP A 178 -2.64 -3.38 13.99
N MET A 179 -1.64 -3.60 14.85
CA MET A 179 -0.38 -2.82 14.82
C MET A 179 0.31 -2.94 13.47
N ALA A 180 0.38 -4.14 12.90
CA ALA A 180 0.98 -4.43 11.60
C ALA A 180 0.09 -4.02 10.43
N GLY A 181 -1.20 -3.75 10.68
CA GLY A 181 -2.17 -3.40 9.64
C GLY A 181 -2.11 -1.94 9.21
N TYR A 182 -2.46 -1.71 7.95
CA TYR A 182 -2.57 -0.40 7.31
C TYR A 182 -3.97 0.19 7.38
N ALA A 183 -4.97 -0.63 7.77
CA ALA A 183 -6.37 -0.25 7.84
C ALA A 183 -6.63 1.08 8.56
N LEU A 184 -7.59 1.85 8.04
CA LEU A 184 -8.12 3.09 8.63
C LEU A 184 -9.05 2.83 9.82
N VAL A 185 -9.64 1.63 9.90
CA VAL A 185 -10.48 1.19 11.01
C VAL A 185 -9.88 -0.06 11.64
N LYS A 186 -10.23 -0.33 12.90
CA LYS A 186 -9.82 -1.54 13.61
C LYS A 186 -11.02 -2.41 13.93
N VAL A 187 -10.81 -3.72 13.91
CA VAL A 187 -11.79 -4.73 14.33
C VAL A 187 -11.33 -5.38 15.62
N SER A 188 -12.24 -5.80 16.49
CA SER A 188 -11.88 -6.34 17.81
C SER A 188 -11.52 -7.82 17.77
N SER A 189 -10.53 -8.23 18.56
CA SER A 189 -10.26 -9.65 18.86
C SER A 189 -11.30 -10.28 19.80
N ASN A 190 -12.16 -9.47 20.43
CA ASN A 190 -13.23 -9.94 21.30
C ASN A 190 -14.27 -10.73 20.49
N PRO A 191 -14.51 -12.04 20.78
CA PRO A 191 -15.45 -12.85 20.03
C PRO A 191 -16.90 -12.32 20.01
N ARG A 192 -17.29 -11.50 20.99
CA ARG A 192 -18.61 -10.85 21.02
C ARG A 192 -18.75 -9.71 20.01
N LEU A 193 -17.63 -9.12 19.60
CA LEU A 193 -17.54 -8.03 18.64
C LEU A 193 -16.84 -8.46 17.34
N ALA A 194 -16.69 -9.77 17.12
CA ALA A 194 -16.03 -10.31 15.95
C ALA A 194 -16.66 -9.74 14.67
N TYR A 195 -15.84 -9.14 13.81
CA TYR A 195 -16.31 -8.48 12.59
C TYR A 195 -17.11 -9.43 11.69
N SER A 196 -16.68 -10.69 11.55
CA SER A 196 -17.38 -11.71 10.76
C SER A 196 -18.79 -12.03 11.24
N LYS A 197 -19.12 -11.73 12.51
CA LYS A 197 -20.44 -11.97 13.09
C LYS A 197 -21.30 -10.71 13.18
N THR A 198 -20.66 -9.57 13.45
CA THR A 198 -21.35 -8.34 13.85
C THR A 198 -21.19 -7.19 12.87
N GLY A 199 -20.19 -7.26 11.98
CA GLY A 199 -19.76 -6.13 11.16
C GLY A 199 -19.16 -4.96 11.95
N HIS A 200 -18.87 -5.15 13.24
CA HIS A 200 -18.41 -4.07 14.11
C HIS A 200 -16.95 -3.67 13.83
N TRP A 201 -16.72 -2.36 13.71
CA TRP A 201 -15.40 -1.75 13.58
C TRP A 201 -15.40 -0.37 14.26
N GLU A 202 -14.21 0.11 14.61
CA GLU A 202 -13.99 1.43 15.21
C GLU A 202 -13.03 2.26 14.35
N PRO A 203 -13.27 3.56 14.15
CA PRO A 203 -12.37 4.41 13.39
C PRO A 203 -11.04 4.60 14.15
N LYS A 204 -9.90 4.52 13.43
CA LYS A 204 -8.60 4.96 13.95
C LYS A 204 -8.43 6.46 13.79
N LEU A 205 -7.38 7.02 14.41
CA LEU A 205 -7.02 8.43 14.20
C LEU A 205 -6.84 8.79 12.72
N ALA A 206 -6.31 7.89 11.90
CA ALA A 206 -6.14 8.10 10.47
C ALA A 206 -7.46 8.26 9.71
N PHE A 207 -8.50 7.49 10.05
CA PHE A 207 -9.85 7.66 9.51
C PHE A 207 -10.35 9.09 9.73
N HIS A 208 -10.20 9.60 10.97
CA HIS A 208 -10.61 10.96 11.28
C HIS A 208 -9.78 12.03 10.55
N THR A 209 -8.48 11.77 10.33
CA THR A 209 -7.63 12.67 9.51
C THR A 209 -8.15 12.77 8.08
N LEU A 210 -8.46 11.64 7.44
CA LEU A 210 -9.03 11.64 6.09
C LEU A 210 -10.40 12.28 6.05
N ALA A 211 -11.31 11.91 6.96
CA ALA A 211 -12.66 12.46 7.02
C ALA A 211 -12.63 13.98 7.14
N ARG A 212 -11.77 14.55 8.00
CA ARG A 212 -11.62 16.01 8.12
C ARG A 212 -11.06 16.67 6.86
N ARG A 213 -10.13 16.01 6.16
CA ARG A 213 -9.54 16.56 4.93
C ARG A 213 -10.58 16.64 3.81
N TYR A 214 -11.32 15.56 3.61
CA TYR A 214 -12.32 15.47 2.54
C TYR A 214 -13.67 16.13 2.88
N ALA A 215 -13.96 16.43 4.15
CA ALA A 215 -15.12 17.24 4.52
C ALA A 215 -15.01 18.73 4.12
N ARG A 216 -13.82 19.19 3.73
CA ARG A 216 -13.54 20.57 3.32
C ARG A 216 -13.57 20.78 1.81
N GLY A 217 -13.87 19.73 1.04
CA GLY A 217 -13.99 19.76 -0.43
C GLY A 217 -15.43 19.87 -0.89
#